data_AF-X1JNG6-F1
#
_entry.id   AF-X1JNG6-F1
#
_cell.length_a   1.000
_cell.length_b   1.000
_cell.length_c   1.000
_cell.angle_alpha   90.00
_cell.angle_beta   90.00
_cell.angle_gamma   90.00
#
_symmetry.space_group_name_H-M   'P 1'
#
loop_
_entity.id
_entity.type
_entity.pdbx_description
1 polymer ?
#
loop_
_entity_poly.entity_id
_entity_poly.type
_entity_poly.pdbx_seq_one_letter_code
_entity_poly.pdbx_strand_id
1 'polypeptide(L)' 'MAKKDAVVIVGGGPAGIFASLELSDAGIDVLLLDKGREINARSCPIQKGSDRCILCSPCHLVSGFGGAGAFSDGKLTLS' A
#
# COMPACT_ATOMS: atom_id res chain seq x y z
N MET A 1 0.04 18.24 -15.46
CA MET A 1 0.52 17.58 -16.69
C MET A 1 1.47 16.48 -16.27
N ALA A 2 1.20 15.21 -16.59
CA ALA A 2 2.12 14.12 -16.21
C ALA A 2 3.43 14.28 -16.99
N LYS A 3 4.58 14.21 -16.30
CA LYS A 3 5.90 14.23 -16.93
C LYS A 3 6.02 13.03 -17.87
N LYS A 4 6.62 13.25 -19.05
CA LYS A 4 6.65 12.28 -20.16
C LYS A 4 7.45 11.00 -19.86
N ASP A 5 8.30 11.04 -18.83
CA ASP A 5 9.22 9.96 -18.44
C ASP A 5 8.95 9.41 -17.03
N ALA A 6 7.76 9.68 -16.46
CA ALA A 6 7.40 9.22 -15.12
C ALA A 6 6.93 7.77 -15.11
N VAL A 7 7.50 6.93 -14.24
CA VAL A 7 7.03 5.57 -14.01
C VAL A 7 5.84 5.59 -13.06
N VAL A 8 4.74 4.95 -13.43
CA VAL A 8 3.56 4.81 -12.57
C VAL A 8 3.53 3.42 -11.97
N ILE A 9 3.50 3.34 -10.64
CA ILE A 9 3.35 2.09 -9.89
C ILE A 9 1.97 2.06 -9.25
N VAL A 10 1.23 0.98 -9.51
CA VAL A 10 -0.11 0.76 -8.95
C VAL A 10 -0.04 -0.34 -7.89
N GLY A 11 -0.21 0.06 -6.63
CA GLY A 11 -0.17 -0.79 -5.44
C GLY A 11 0.93 -0.35 -4.48
N GLY A 12 0.55 0.27 -3.37
CA GLY A 12 1.43 0.72 -2.28
C GLY A 12 1.79 -0.38 -1.29
N GLY A 13 1.86 -1.64 -1.73
CA GLY A 13 2.37 -2.75 -0.92
C GLY A 13 3.91 -2.81 -0.90
N PRO A 14 4.51 -3.80 -0.21
CA PRO A 14 5.98 -3.93 -0.15
C PRO A 14 6.64 -3.92 -1.54
N ALA A 15 6.11 -4.66 -2.50
CA ALA A 15 6.65 -4.69 -3.86
C ALA A 15 6.65 -3.31 -4.53
N GLY A 16 5.55 -2.56 -4.44
CA GLY A 16 5.46 -1.22 -5.04
C GLY A 16 6.28 -0.17 -4.30
N ILE A 17 6.37 -0.25 -2.97
CA ILE A 17 7.21 0.62 -2.15
C ILE A 17 8.69 0.43 -2.51
N PHE A 18 9.18 -0.82 -2.52
CA PHE A 18 10.58 -1.09 -2.88
C PHE A 18 10.88 -0.75 -4.33
N ALA A 19 10.00 -1.09 -5.28
CA ALA A 19 10.19 -0.68 -6.68
C ALA A 19 10.24 0.85 -6.84
N SER A 20 9.41 1.60 -6.10
CA SER A 20 9.43 3.06 -6.13
C SER A 20 10.73 3.62 -5.54
N LEU A 21 11.23 3.04 -4.45
CA LEU A 21 12.48 3.42 -3.81
C LEU A 21 13.66 3.23 -4.77
N GLU A 22 13.83 2.03 -5.33
CA GLU A 22 14.94 1.71 -6.23
C GLU A 22 14.95 2.58 -7.49
N LEU A 23 13.77 2.85 -8.08
CA LEU A 23 13.67 3.73 -9.24
C LEU A 23 13.96 5.19 -8.87
N SER A 24 13.47 5.66 -7.72
CA SER A 24 13.73 7.03 -7.25
C SER A 24 15.21 7.26 -6.96
N ASP A 25 15.89 6.27 -6.36
CA ASP A 25 17.33 6.30 -6.10
C ASP A 25 18.15 6.29 -7.40
N ALA A 26 17.62 5.69 -8.48
CA ALA A 26 18.18 5.78 -9.82
C ALA A 26 17.88 7.10 -10.56
N GLY A 27 17.21 8.05 -9.91
CA GLY A 27 16.87 9.36 -10.47
C GLY A 27 15.65 9.37 -11.40
N ILE A 28 14.81 8.33 -11.34
CA ILE A 28 13.58 8.21 -12.14
C ILE A 28 12.42 8.80 -11.35
N ASP A 29 11.64 9.68 -11.99
CA ASP A 29 10.42 10.22 -11.38
C ASP A 29 9.36 9.11 -11.28
N VAL A 30 8.89 8.81 -10.07
CA VAL A 30 7.89 7.77 -9.80
C VAL A 30 6.60 8.36 -9.25
N LEU A 31 5.46 7.89 -9.78
CA LEU A 31 4.14 8.09 -9.18
C LEU A 31 3.64 6.76 -8.60
N LEU A 32 3.64 6.64 -7.28
CA LEU A 32 3.06 5.50 -6.57
C LEU A 32 1.59 5.79 -6.22
N LEU A 33 0.68 4.90 -6.62
CA LEU A 33 -0.75 4.99 -6.35
C LEU A 33 -1.21 3.75 -5.60
N ASP A 34 -2.10 3.92 -4.61
CA ASP A 34 -2.86 2.82 -4.05
C ASP A 34 -4.34 3.21 -4.00
N LYS A 35 -5.22 2.21 -4.13
CA LYS A 35 -6.67 2.43 -4.03
C LYS A 35 -7.10 2.76 -2.60
N GLY A 36 -6.35 2.32 -1.59
CA GLY A 36 -6.64 2.52 -0.17
C GLY A 36 -6.16 3.85 0.38
N ARG A 37 -5.96 3.90 1.70
CA ARG A 37 -5.61 5.12 2.43
C ARG A 37 -4.15 5.10 2.87
N GLU A 38 -3.65 6.27 3.23
CA GLU A 38 -2.41 6.46 4.00
C GLU A 38 -2.44 5.67 5.31
N ILE A 39 -1.27 5.21 5.80
CA ILE A 39 -1.18 4.29 6.95
C ILE A 39 -1.92 4.79 8.20
N ASN A 40 -1.81 6.08 8.52
CA ASN A 40 -2.46 6.69 9.69
C ASN A 40 -3.99 6.78 9.55
N ALA A 41 -4.49 6.78 8.31
CA ALA A 41 -5.92 6.82 8.00
C ALA A 41 -6.50 5.42 7.74
N ARG A 42 -5.70 4.35 7.82
CA ARG A 42 -6.16 2.96 7.69
C ARG A 42 -6.68 2.48 9.04
N SER A 43 -8.00 2.33 9.15
CA SER A 43 -8.64 1.75 10.32
C SER A 43 -9.70 0.73 9.91
N CYS A 44 -9.46 -0.55 10.19
CA CYS A 44 -10.43 -1.59 9.89
C CYS A 44 -11.58 -1.54 10.92
N PRO A 45 -12.85 -1.49 10.50
CA PRO A 45 -14.00 -1.47 11.41
C PRO A 45 -14.04 -2.65 12.40
N ILE A 46 -13.48 -3.80 12.03
CA ILE A 46 -13.37 -4.96 12.95
C ILE A 46 -12.45 -4.66 14.14
N GLN A 47 -11.35 -3.90 13.92
CA GLN A 47 -10.46 -3.45 14.99
C GLN A 47 -11.09 -2.35 15.86
N LYS A 48 -12.19 -1.75 15.39
CA LYS A 48 -12.99 -0.74 16.11
C LYS A 48 -14.21 -1.33 16.82
N GLY A 49 -14.36 -2.66 16.85
CA GLY A 49 -15.41 -3.33 17.61
C GLY A 49 -16.64 -3.74 16.78
N SER A 50 -16.54 -3.81 15.45
CA SER A 50 -17.59 -4.44 14.65
C SER A 50 -17.61 -5.95 14.87
N ASP A 51 -18.79 -6.54 15.09
CA ASP A 51 -18.99 -7.98 15.34
C ASP A 51 -18.49 -8.87 14.19
N ARG A 52 -18.50 -8.33 12.97
CA ARG A 52 -18.06 -9.03 11.76
C ARG A 52 -17.36 -8.09 10.78
N CYS A 53 -16.67 -8.67 9.80
CA CYS A 53 -16.14 -7.92 8.68
C CYS A 53 -17.29 -7.27 7.89
N ILE A 54 -17.24 -5.95 7.72
CA ILE A 54 -18.27 -5.19 6.98
C ILE A 54 -17.94 -5.01 5.49
N LEU A 55 -16.90 -5.68 4.99
CA LEU A 55 -16.47 -5.62 3.59
C LEU A 55 -16.26 -4.17 3.10
N CYS A 56 -15.55 -3.36 3.89
CA CYS A 56 -15.20 -2.00 3.49
C CYS A 56 -14.54 -1.97 2.10
N SER A 57 -14.92 -0.98 1.28
CA SER A 57 -14.46 -0.83 -0.09
C SER A 57 -13.81 0.55 -0.26
N PRO A 58 -12.50 0.63 -0.52
CA PRO A 58 -11.51 -0.47 -0.51
C PRO A 58 -11.29 -1.04 0.90
N CYS A 59 -10.82 -2.28 1.01
CA CYS A 59 -10.61 -2.91 2.31
C CYS A 59 -9.45 -2.25 3.07
N HIS A 60 -9.73 -1.63 4.22
CA HIS A 60 -8.73 -0.91 5.01
C HIS A 60 -7.60 -1.82 5.55
N LEU A 61 -7.85 -3.13 5.66
CA LEU A 61 -6.87 -4.09 6.15
C LEU A 61 -5.84 -4.52 5.07
N VAL A 62 -6.24 -4.61 3.80
CA VAL A 62 -5.38 -5.13 2.73
C VAL A 62 -5.06 -4.11 1.63
N SER A 63 -5.66 -2.92 1.67
CA SER A 63 -5.45 -1.86 0.70
C SER A 63 -5.05 -0.56 1.39
N GLY A 64 -4.16 0.20 0.74
CA GLY A 64 -3.52 1.40 1.25
C GLY A 64 -2.02 1.24 1.37
N PHE A 65 -1.34 2.27 1.88
CA PHE A 65 0.11 2.26 2.06
C PHE A 65 0.54 1.11 2.98
N GLY A 66 1.53 0.31 2.54
CA GLY A 66 1.97 -0.94 3.16
C GLY A 66 1.18 -2.19 2.74
N GLY A 67 0.13 -2.05 1.93
CA GLY A 67 -0.67 -3.16 1.39
C GLY A 67 -1.21 -4.10 2.48
N ALA A 68 -1.25 -5.41 2.18
CA ALA A 68 -1.64 -6.45 3.13
C ALA A 68 -0.59 -6.73 4.22
N GLY A 69 0.68 -6.33 4.00
CA GLY A 69 1.76 -6.52 4.97
C GLY A 69 1.70 -5.56 6.16
N ALA A 70 1.06 -4.40 6.01
CA ALA A 70 1.02 -3.36 7.06
C ALA A 70 0.43 -3.82 8.41
N PHE A 71 -0.51 -4.76 8.37
CA PHE A 71 -1.19 -5.30 9.55
C PHE A 71 -1.02 -6.81 9.68
N SER A 72 0.01 -7.37 9.04
CA SER A 72 0.42 -8.76 9.27
C SER A 72 1.37 -8.84 10.47
N ASP A 73 1.77 -10.06 10.81
CA ASP A 73 2.82 -10.32 11.80
C ASP A 73 4.25 -10.04 11.27
N GLY A 74 4.37 -9.54 10.04
CA GLY A 74 5.64 -9.13 9.45
C GLY A 74 6.63 -10.27 9.21
N LYS A 75 6.18 -11.53 9.23
CA LYS A 75 7.08 -12.67 9.02
C LYS A 75 7.55 -12.73 7.56
N LEU A 76 8.86 -12.78 7.39
CA LEU A 76 9.50 -12.99 6.09
C LEU A 76 9.90 -14.45 5.96
N THR A 77 9.27 -15.14 5.01
CA THR A 77 9.62 -16.51 4.65
C THR A 77 10.72 -16.45 3.59
N LEU A 78 11.93 -16.85 3.96
CA LEU A 78 13.11 -16.87 3.08
C LEU A 78 13.41 -18.27 2.51
N SER A 79 12.44 -19.18 2.62
CA SER A 79 12.58 -20.62 2.30
C SER A 79 12.46 -20.90 0.81
#